data_AF-A0A0Q1APG1-F1
#
_entry.id   AF-A0A0Q1APG1-F1
#
_cell.length_a   1.000
_cell.length_b   1.000
_cell.length_c   1.000
_cell.angle_alpha   90.00
_cell.angle_beta   90.00
_cell.angle_gamma   90.00
#
_symmetry.space_group_name_H-M   'P 1'
#
loop_
_entity.id
_entity.type
_entity.pdbx_description
1 polymer ?
#
loop_
_entity_poly.entity_id
_entity_poly.type
_entity_poly.pdbx_seq_one_letter_code
_entity_poly.pdbx_strand_id
1 'polypeptide(L)'
;MPEGDCLHEWKMTDVNYGFIVTEKCFHCGKISNYFTGEQKPPFEEYREGEHFWNFMDSYQTFRFSLKCSKCSKIIDYPELAGLKMCIDCDKDCKVSQMMNNQTAEKIWYYIAFGFLPQQERKYLNQQKIKELENYFNQRRKNSKTKIVIVSQDLVKNFNRCYSESILDKDMLSLTVPQGN
;
A
#
# COMPACT_ATOMS: atom_id res chain seq x y z
N MET A 1 -5.56 -24.61 20.21
CA MET A 1 -6.81 -24.00 19.72
C MET A 1 -6.91 -24.34 18.25
N PRO A 2 -8.06 -24.84 17.75
CA PRO A 2 -8.19 -25.22 16.35
C PRO A 2 -8.05 -23.98 15.45
N GLU A 3 -7.45 -24.17 14.28
CA GLU A 3 -7.32 -23.19 13.20
C GLU A 3 -8.72 -22.91 12.62
N GLY A 4 -9.51 -22.07 13.29
CA GLY A 4 -10.89 -21.80 12.86
C GLY A 4 -11.28 -20.34 13.05
N ASP A 5 -11.32 -19.86 14.29
CA ASP A 5 -11.96 -18.57 14.58
C ASP A 5 -11.11 -17.70 15.53
N CYS A 6 -9.93 -17.29 15.06
CA CYS A 6 -9.18 -16.27 15.79
C CYS A 6 -9.74 -14.88 15.47
N LEU A 7 -10.28 -14.18 16.47
CA LEU A 7 -10.54 -12.75 16.41
C LEU A 7 -9.21 -11.99 16.43
N HIS A 8 -8.57 -11.91 15.26
CA HIS A 8 -7.21 -11.43 15.12
C HIS A 8 -7.02 -10.02 15.70
N GLU A 9 -5.92 -9.87 16.43
CA GLU A 9 -5.38 -8.57 16.86
C GLU A 9 -4.00 -8.41 16.26
N TRP A 10 -3.91 -7.61 15.21
CA TRP A 10 -2.73 -7.51 14.37
C TRP A 10 -1.73 -6.50 14.95
N LYS A 11 -0.45 -6.84 14.92
CA LYS A 11 0.66 -5.93 15.16
C LYS A 11 1.57 -5.93 13.94
N MET A 12 2.07 -4.76 13.58
CA MET A 12 3.09 -4.63 12.56
C MET A 12 4.43 -5.14 13.12
N THR A 13 5.10 -6.02 12.39
CA THR A 13 6.42 -6.59 12.71
C THR A 13 7.35 -6.48 11.51
N ASP A 14 8.63 -6.74 11.73
CA ASP A 14 9.63 -6.85 10.65
C ASP A 14 9.68 -5.58 9.77
N VAL A 15 9.56 -4.42 10.42
CA VAL A 15 9.51 -3.12 9.76
C VAL A 15 10.89 -2.78 9.19
N ASN A 16 10.95 -2.61 7.87
CA ASN A 16 12.15 -2.23 7.15
C ASN A 16 11.91 -0.95 6.36
N TYR A 17 12.55 0.14 6.77
CA TYR A 17 12.47 1.44 6.10
C TYR A 17 13.33 1.46 4.85
N GLY A 18 12.90 2.24 3.86
CA GLY A 18 13.66 2.40 2.63
C GLY A 18 12.93 3.28 1.64
N PHE A 19 13.15 2.99 0.37
CA PHE A 19 12.60 3.75 -0.74
C PHE A 19 11.96 2.83 -1.77
N ILE A 20 10.86 3.28 -2.37
CA ILE A 20 10.43 2.77 -3.67
C ILE A 20 11.15 3.60 -4.72
N VAL A 21 11.99 2.97 -5.51
CA VAL A 21 12.66 3.60 -6.65
C VAL A 21 11.85 3.30 -7.89
N THR A 22 11.57 4.32 -8.69
CA THR A 22 10.97 4.18 -10.02
C THR A 22 12.04 4.47 -11.06
N GLU A 23 12.11 3.61 -12.06
CA GLU A 23 13.07 3.69 -13.15
C GLU A 23 12.38 3.48 -14.49
N LYS A 24 12.99 3.99 -15.55
CA LYS A 24 12.48 3.88 -16.91
C LYS A 24 13.59 3.46 -17.84
N CYS A 25 13.32 2.46 -18.67
CA CYS A 25 14.24 2.03 -19.70
C CYS A 25 14.31 3.09 -20.81
N PHE A 26 15.51 3.58 -21.12
CA PHE A 26 15.75 4.56 -22.17
C PHE A 26 15.32 4.05 -23.56
N HIS A 27 15.61 2.78 -23.86
CA HIS A 27 15.38 2.21 -25.20
C HIS A 27 13.91 1.91 -25.49
N CYS A 28 13.21 1.26 -24.56
CA CYS A 28 11.84 0.78 -24.78
C CYS A 28 10.77 1.53 -23.99
N GLY A 29 11.17 2.44 -23.10
CA GLY A 29 10.24 3.21 -22.27
C GLY A 29 9.55 2.40 -21.16
N LYS A 30 9.89 1.13 -20.96
CA LYS A 30 9.36 0.27 -19.88
C LYS A 30 9.60 0.95 -18.54
N ILE A 31 8.60 0.92 -17.65
CA ILE A 31 8.69 1.47 -16.30
C ILE A 31 8.74 0.29 -15.32
N SER A 32 9.68 0.37 -14.39
CA SER A 32 9.86 -0.58 -13.29
C SER A 32 9.88 0.19 -11.98
N ASN A 33 9.52 -0.48 -10.90
CA ASN A 33 9.84 0.01 -9.57
C ASN A 33 10.22 -1.15 -8.63
N TYR A 34 11.00 -0.82 -7.62
CA TYR A 34 11.49 -1.78 -6.63
C TYR A 34 11.72 -1.09 -5.29
N PHE A 35 11.80 -1.90 -4.24
CA PHE A 35 12.16 -1.43 -2.91
C PHE A 35 13.67 -1.56 -2.71
N THR A 36 14.30 -0.52 -2.17
CA THR A 36 15.66 -0.58 -1.62
C THR A 36 15.64 -0.17 -0.14
N GLY A 37 16.36 -0.93 0.69
CA GLY A 37 16.60 -0.60 2.11
C GLY A 37 17.84 0.28 2.33
N GLU A 38 18.41 0.82 1.25
CA GLU A 38 19.57 1.71 1.33
C GLU A 38 19.21 3.05 1.99
N GLN A 39 20.21 3.70 2.59
CA GLN A 39 20.05 5.00 3.24
C GLN A 39 19.70 6.12 2.26
N LYS A 40 19.99 5.93 0.96
CA LYS A 40 19.66 6.85 -0.11
C LYS A 40 19.18 6.06 -1.33
N PRO A 41 18.27 6.62 -2.14
CA PRO A 41 17.91 6.00 -3.41
C PRO A 41 19.14 5.87 -4.32
N PRO A 42 19.34 4.74 -5.01
CA PRO A 42 20.31 4.61 -6.08
C PRO A 42 19.89 5.50 -7.25
N PHE A 43 20.76 6.44 -7.62
CA PHE A 43 20.54 7.34 -8.76
C PHE A 43 21.33 6.90 -10.01
N GLU A 44 22.11 5.83 -9.91
CA GLU A 44 23.00 5.37 -10.98
C GLU A 44 22.21 4.70 -12.11
N GLU A 45 22.57 5.06 -13.35
CA GLU A 45 22.07 4.39 -14.54
C GLU A 45 22.80 3.06 -14.72
N TYR A 46 22.08 2.01 -15.12
CA TYR A 46 22.68 0.70 -15.30
C TYR A 46 22.03 -0.06 -16.45
N ARG A 47 22.76 -1.08 -16.93
CA ARG A 47 22.26 -1.99 -17.96
C ARG A 47 21.91 -3.34 -17.35
N GLU A 48 20.71 -3.81 -17.66
CA GLU A 48 20.23 -5.15 -17.32
C GLU A 48 19.68 -5.82 -18.58
N GLY A 49 20.40 -6.80 -19.12
CA GLY A 49 20.07 -7.42 -20.39
C GLY A 49 19.95 -6.39 -21.53
N GLU A 50 18.76 -6.33 -22.14
CA GLU A 50 18.42 -5.40 -23.23
C GLU A 50 17.86 -4.04 -22.72
N HIS A 51 17.84 -3.81 -21.41
CA HIS A 51 17.31 -2.59 -20.82
C HIS A 51 18.43 -1.69 -20.28
N PHE A 52 18.29 -0.39 -20.56
CA PHE A 52 19.13 0.67 -20.01
C PHE A 52 18.28 1.51 -19.07
N TRP A 53 18.40 1.25 -17.77
CA TRP A 53 17.53 1.80 -16.74
C TRP A 53 18.03 3.14 -16.23
N ASN A 54 17.16 4.15 -16.32
CA ASN A 54 17.41 5.48 -15.80
C ASN A 54 16.50 5.74 -14.59
N PHE A 55 17.08 6.34 -13.55
CA PHE A 55 16.33 6.82 -12.40
C PHE A 55 15.27 7.83 -12.83
N MET A 56 14.04 7.65 -12.35
CA MET A 56 12.93 8.59 -12.58
C MET A 56 12.57 9.35 -11.31
N ASP A 57 12.32 8.62 -10.22
CA ASP A 57 11.83 9.19 -8.97
C ASP A 57 12.00 8.20 -7.80
N SER A 58 11.90 8.69 -6.57
CA SER A 58 11.91 7.86 -5.38
C SER A 58 10.98 8.39 -4.29
N TYR A 59 10.35 7.46 -3.56
CA TYR A 59 9.48 7.80 -2.43
C TYR A 59 9.92 7.03 -1.19
N GLN A 60 10.04 7.73 -0.06
CA GLN A 60 10.30 7.07 1.21
C GLN A 60 9.12 6.17 1.58
N THR A 61 9.43 4.95 2.02
CA THR A 61 8.44 3.95 2.39
C THR A 61 9.00 3.03 3.48
N PHE A 62 8.21 2.03 3.87
CA PHE A 62 8.66 0.90 4.65
C PHE A 62 7.93 -0.37 4.23
N ARG A 63 8.56 -1.51 4.48
CA ARG A 63 7.97 -2.85 4.36
C ARG A 63 7.72 -3.40 5.74
N PHE A 64 6.76 -4.30 5.86
CA PHE A 64 6.37 -4.90 7.13
C PHE A 64 5.63 -6.21 6.92
N SER A 65 5.48 -6.94 8.02
CA SER A 65 4.59 -8.08 8.17
C SER A 65 3.54 -7.79 9.24
N LEU A 66 2.42 -8.50 9.21
CA LEU A 66 1.43 -8.47 10.29
C LEU A 66 1.52 -9.76 11.10
N LYS A 67 1.68 -9.64 12.41
CA LYS A 67 1.63 -10.76 13.35
C LYS A 67 0.43 -10.64 14.27
N CYS A 68 -0.37 -11.70 14.36
CA CYS A 68 -1.48 -11.75 15.29
C CYS A 68 -0.97 -11.99 16.71
N SER A 69 -1.35 -11.14 17.66
CA SER A 69 -0.94 -11.27 19.07
C SER A 69 -1.60 -12.45 19.80
N LYS A 70 -2.68 -13.01 19.24
CA LYS A 70 -3.48 -14.07 19.88
C LYS A 70 -3.14 -15.47 19.38
N CYS A 71 -3.00 -15.64 18.07
CA CYS A 71 -2.71 -16.94 17.46
C CYS A 71 -1.32 -17.04 16.82
N SER A 72 -0.50 -15.98 16.90
CA SER A 72 0.83 -15.92 16.30
C SER A 72 0.91 -16.08 14.78
N LYS A 73 -0.23 -16.10 14.06
CA LYS A 73 -0.27 -16.07 12.59
C LYS A 73 0.51 -14.87 12.07
N ILE A 74 1.33 -15.09 11.05
CA ILE A 74 2.10 -14.05 10.35
C ILE A 74 1.57 -13.93 8.92
N ILE A 75 1.46 -12.69 8.43
CA ILE A 75 1.11 -12.36 7.06
C ILE A 75 2.17 -11.43 6.51
N ASP A 76 2.89 -11.91 5.50
CA ASP A 76 3.87 -11.11 4.77
C ASP A 76 3.23 -10.45 3.56
N TYR A 77 3.76 -9.27 3.21
CA TYR A 77 3.30 -8.48 2.06
C TYR A 77 4.43 -8.23 1.05
N PRO A 78 5.11 -9.26 0.52
CA PRO A 78 6.21 -9.06 -0.41
C PRO A 78 5.82 -8.38 -1.73
N GLU A 79 4.55 -8.50 -2.12
CA GLU A 79 3.98 -7.87 -3.30
C GLU A 79 3.51 -6.42 -3.07
N LEU A 80 3.39 -5.96 -1.82
CA LEU A 80 2.90 -4.63 -1.49
C LEU A 80 4.03 -3.61 -1.63
N ALA A 81 3.90 -2.69 -2.58
CA ALA A 81 4.79 -1.56 -2.72
C ALA A 81 4.35 -0.43 -1.77
N GLY A 82 3.05 -0.17 -1.66
CA GLY A 82 2.53 0.80 -0.72
C GLY A 82 1.01 0.97 -0.75
N LEU A 83 0.53 1.97 -0.02
CA LEU A 83 -0.87 2.40 0.02
C LEU A 83 -0.98 3.84 -0.49
N LYS A 84 -1.96 4.10 -1.36
CA LYS A 84 -2.30 5.44 -1.84
C LYS A 84 -3.72 5.81 -1.42
N MET A 85 -3.92 6.96 -0.78
CA MET A 85 -5.27 7.44 -0.52
C MET A 85 -5.94 7.87 -1.83
N CYS A 86 -7.17 7.41 -2.07
CA CYS A 86 -7.99 7.88 -3.18
C CYS A 86 -8.65 9.22 -2.81
N ILE A 87 -8.49 10.22 -3.68
CA ILE A 87 -9.05 11.57 -3.51
C ILE A 87 -10.11 11.91 -4.57
N ASP A 88 -10.77 10.89 -5.13
CA ASP A 88 -11.79 11.05 -6.17
C ASP A 88 -11.29 11.77 -7.46
N CYS A 89 -10.20 11.28 -8.05
CA CYS A 89 -9.54 11.94 -9.19
C CYS A 89 -10.17 11.65 -10.57
N ASP A 90 -10.99 10.59 -10.70
CA ASP A 90 -11.62 10.19 -11.97
C ASP A 90 -12.99 9.57 -11.69
N LYS A 91 -14.06 10.18 -12.20
CA LYS A 91 -15.46 9.77 -11.98
C LYS A 91 -15.81 8.42 -12.60
N ASP A 92 -15.06 7.99 -13.61
CA ASP A 92 -15.23 6.68 -14.24
C ASP A 92 -14.43 5.58 -13.52
N CYS A 93 -13.66 5.93 -12.49
CA CYS A 93 -12.92 4.97 -11.68
C CYS A 93 -13.88 4.25 -10.72
N LYS A 94 -13.75 2.92 -10.59
CA LYS A 94 -14.60 2.13 -9.69
C LYS A 94 -14.50 2.60 -8.24
N VAL A 95 -13.32 3.01 -7.80
CA VAL A 95 -13.11 3.52 -6.43
C VAL A 95 -13.86 4.85 -6.20
N SER A 96 -13.87 5.75 -7.19
CA SER A 96 -14.68 6.98 -7.16
C SER A 96 -16.18 6.68 -7.05
N GLN A 97 -16.66 5.73 -7.84
CA GLN A 97 -18.06 5.30 -7.78
C GLN A 97 -18.41 4.70 -6.41
N MET A 98 -17.49 3.92 -5.81
CA MET A 98 -17.66 3.40 -4.45
C MET A 98 -17.70 4.52 -3.40
N MET A 99 -16.88 5.57 -3.54
CA MET A 99 -16.88 6.74 -2.65
C MET A 99 -18.21 7.51 -2.73
N ASN A 100 -18.70 7.76 -3.94
CA ASN A 100 -19.88 8.58 -4.18
C ASN A 100 -21.22 7.92 -3.83
N ASN A 101 -21.25 6.60 -3.64
CA ASN A 101 -22.45 5.84 -3.29
C ASN A 101 -22.72 5.72 -1.77
N GLN A 102 -22.03 6.51 -0.94
CA GLN A 102 -22.11 6.40 0.54
C GLN A 102 -22.76 7.60 1.21
N THR A 103 -23.59 7.35 2.22
CA THR A 103 -24.56 8.32 2.72
C THR A 103 -24.51 8.61 4.23
N ALA A 104 -23.66 7.94 5.03
CA ALA A 104 -23.65 8.17 6.49
C ALA A 104 -22.28 8.06 7.21
N GLU A 105 -21.35 7.21 6.74
CA GLU A 105 -20.04 7.02 7.37
C GLU A 105 -18.93 7.75 6.61
N LYS A 106 -17.97 8.34 7.33
CA LYS A 106 -16.80 8.97 6.69
C LYS A 106 -15.77 7.90 6.34
N ILE A 107 -15.79 7.42 5.09
CA ILE A 107 -14.89 6.35 4.63
C ILE A 107 -13.68 6.92 3.88
N TRP A 108 -12.50 6.46 4.27
CA TRP A 108 -11.23 6.72 3.61
C TRP A 108 -10.83 5.52 2.76
N TYR A 109 -10.72 5.72 1.46
CA TYR A 109 -10.33 4.66 0.53
C TYR A 109 -8.83 4.67 0.28
N TYR A 110 -8.19 3.53 0.47
CA TYR A 110 -6.77 3.32 0.21
C TYR A 110 -6.58 2.25 -0.85
N ILE A 111 -5.77 2.55 -1.86
CA ILE A 111 -5.41 1.64 -2.93
C ILE A 111 -4.11 0.94 -2.53
N ALA A 112 -4.18 -0.37 -2.32
CA ALA A 112 -3.02 -1.23 -2.20
C ALA A 112 -2.43 -1.51 -3.59
N PHE A 113 -1.21 -1.05 -3.80
CA PHE A 113 -0.52 -1.19 -5.08
C PHE A 113 0.77 -1.99 -4.91
N GLY A 114 1.04 -2.80 -5.93
CA GLY A 114 2.26 -3.58 -6.02
C GLY A 114 3.29 -2.96 -6.95
N PHE A 115 4.38 -3.69 -7.16
CA PHE A 115 5.46 -3.23 -8.01
C PHE A 115 5.14 -3.33 -9.51
N LEU A 116 5.87 -2.56 -10.33
CA LEU A 116 5.81 -2.50 -11.78
C LEU A 116 6.89 -3.38 -12.43
N PRO A 117 6.67 -3.84 -13.67
CA PRO A 117 5.42 -3.74 -14.44
C PRO A 117 4.33 -4.66 -13.87
N GLN A 118 3.08 -4.18 -13.83
CA GLN A 118 1.98 -4.91 -13.17
C GLN A 118 1.69 -6.27 -13.83
N GLN A 119 1.90 -6.41 -15.13
CA GLN A 119 1.63 -7.64 -15.89
C GLN A 119 2.56 -8.80 -15.50
N GLU A 120 3.72 -8.49 -14.91
CA GLU A 120 4.74 -9.47 -14.52
C GLU A 120 4.70 -9.75 -13.02
N ARG A 121 3.84 -9.06 -12.25
CA ARG A 121 3.83 -9.11 -10.78
C ARG A 121 2.42 -9.36 -10.21
N LYS A 122 2.35 -10.12 -9.11
CA LYS A 122 1.07 -10.49 -8.48
C LYS A 122 0.50 -9.32 -7.66
N TYR A 123 -0.80 -9.07 -7.80
CA TYR A 123 -1.55 -8.21 -6.88
C TYR A 123 -1.72 -8.90 -5.52
N LEU A 124 -1.97 -8.11 -4.47
CA LEU A 124 -2.38 -8.66 -3.18
C LEU A 124 -3.69 -9.43 -3.37
N ASN A 125 -3.75 -10.64 -2.82
CA ASN A 125 -5.01 -11.37 -2.81
C ASN A 125 -6.02 -10.73 -1.84
N GLN A 126 -7.30 -11.05 -2.04
CA GLN A 126 -8.40 -10.49 -1.25
C GLN A 126 -8.29 -10.78 0.25
N GLN A 127 -7.73 -11.93 0.63
CA GLN A 127 -7.53 -12.27 2.03
C GLN A 127 -6.51 -11.33 2.69
N LYS A 128 -5.36 -11.08 2.04
CA LYS A 128 -4.34 -10.17 2.54
C LYS A 128 -4.84 -8.73 2.65
N ILE A 129 -5.66 -8.28 1.68
CA ILE A 129 -6.31 -6.97 1.70
C ILE A 129 -7.24 -6.86 2.92
N LYS A 130 -8.08 -7.87 3.15
CA LYS A 130 -8.98 -7.91 4.31
C LYS A 130 -8.21 -7.84 5.63
N GLU A 131 -7.09 -8.53 5.75
CA GLU A 131 -6.28 -8.52 6.97
C GLU A 131 -5.56 -7.19 7.18
N LEU A 132 -5.15 -6.55 6.09
CA LEU A 132 -4.60 -5.20 6.13
C LEU A 132 -5.68 -4.19 6.55
N GLU A 133 -6.88 -4.29 5.98
CA GLU A 133 -8.03 -3.47 6.36
C GLU A 133 -8.40 -3.69 7.83
N ASN A 134 -8.40 -4.94 8.31
CA ASN A 134 -8.63 -5.27 9.71
C ASN A 134 -7.60 -4.58 10.61
N TYR A 135 -6.31 -4.63 10.27
CA TYR A 135 -5.25 -3.95 11.02
C TYR A 135 -5.50 -2.44 11.12
N PHE A 136 -5.81 -1.77 10.00
CA PHE A 136 -6.06 -0.33 10.02
C PHE A 136 -7.36 0.04 10.75
N ASN A 137 -8.38 -0.82 10.75
CA ASN A 137 -9.64 -0.53 11.43
C ASN A 137 -9.70 -1.03 12.88
N GLN A 138 -8.77 -1.84 13.37
CA GLN A 138 -8.87 -2.44 14.70
C GLN A 138 -8.92 -1.42 15.84
N ARG A 139 -8.31 -0.23 15.65
CA ARG A 139 -8.35 0.91 16.59
C ARG A 139 -9.50 1.90 16.33
N ARG A 140 -10.26 1.70 15.24
CA ARG A 140 -11.32 2.58 14.73
C ARG A 140 -12.73 2.03 14.99
N LYS A 141 -12.87 0.97 15.80
CA LYS A 141 -14.15 0.28 16.04
C LYS A 141 -15.27 1.18 16.58
N ASN A 142 -14.92 2.28 17.24
CA ASN A 142 -15.88 3.26 17.79
C ASN A 142 -15.81 4.63 17.09
N SER A 143 -15.06 4.77 15.99
CA SER A 143 -14.99 6.03 15.26
C SER A 143 -16.07 6.12 14.19
N LYS A 144 -16.53 7.34 13.89
CA LYS A 144 -17.37 7.65 12.73
C LYS A 144 -16.62 7.53 11.39
N THR A 145 -15.33 7.16 11.45
CA THR A 145 -14.45 7.00 10.30
C THR A 145 -14.08 5.55 10.10
N LYS A 146 -14.00 5.12 8.84
CA LYS A 146 -13.59 3.77 8.44
C LYS A 146 -12.56 3.85 7.33
N ILE A 147 -11.61 2.92 7.32
CA ILE A 147 -10.67 2.72 6.22
C ILE A 147 -11.18 1.56 5.37
N VAL A 148 -11.20 1.73 4.05
CA VAL A 148 -11.44 0.64 3.10
C VAL A 148 -10.20 0.49 2.24
N ILE A 149 -9.67 -0.73 2.15
CA ILE A 149 -8.51 -1.02 1.32
C ILE A 149 -8.96 -1.77 0.08
N VAL A 150 -8.59 -1.24 -1.08
CA VAL A 150 -8.93 -1.79 -2.39
C VAL A 150 -7.67 -2.18 -3.15
N SER A 151 -7.78 -3.16 -4.03
CA SER A 151 -6.68 -3.54 -4.90
C SER A 151 -6.55 -2.57 -6.08
N GLN A 152 -5.32 -2.42 -6.59
CA GLN A 152 -5.02 -1.52 -7.71
C GLN A 152 -5.73 -1.89 -9.03
N ASP A 153 -6.23 -3.12 -9.22
CA ASP A 153 -7.01 -3.53 -10.40
C ASP A 153 -8.39 -2.85 -10.48
N LEU A 154 -8.87 -2.26 -9.38
CA LEU A 154 -10.07 -1.43 -9.36
C LEU A 154 -9.83 -0.01 -9.92
N VAL A 155 -8.58 0.34 -10.22
CA VAL A 155 -8.18 1.66 -10.71
C VAL A 155 -7.91 1.62 -12.21
N LYS A 156 -8.61 2.47 -12.97
CA LYS A 156 -8.52 2.52 -14.44
C LYS A 156 -7.14 2.98 -14.94
N ASN A 157 -6.56 4.01 -14.31
CA ASN A 157 -5.28 4.61 -14.70
C ASN A 157 -4.44 4.90 -13.45
N PHE A 158 -3.81 3.88 -12.87
CA PHE A 158 -3.06 4.04 -11.62
C PHE A 158 -1.96 5.12 -11.70
N ASN A 159 -1.30 5.28 -12.85
CA ASN A 159 -0.28 6.31 -13.07
C ASN A 159 -0.82 7.75 -13.05
N ARG A 160 -2.14 7.92 -13.23
CA ARG A 160 -2.83 9.22 -13.16
C ARG A 160 -3.58 9.43 -11.85
N CYS A 161 -3.54 8.45 -10.94
CA CYS A 161 -4.08 8.64 -9.60
C CYS A 161 -3.19 9.59 -8.82
N TYR A 162 -3.69 10.80 -8.63
CA TYR A 162 -3.20 11.72 -7.62
C TYR A 162 -3.52 11.12 -6.24
N SER A 163 -2.54 11.12 -5.36
CA SER A 163 -2.70 10.67 -3.99
C SER A 163 -1.83 11.53 -3.08
N GLU A 164 -2.34 11.83 -1.90
CA GLU A 164 -1.44 12.11 -0.78
C GLU A 164 -0.79 10.78 -0.39
N SER A 165 0.54 10.73 -0.43
CA SER A 165 1.28 9.65 0.20
C SER A 165 0.99 9.70 1.69
N ILE A 166 0.75 8.54 2.30
CA ILE A 166 0.64 8.48 3.75
C ILE A 166 2.01 8.80 4.35
N LEU A 167 2.26 10.07 4.64
CA LEU A 167 3.26 10.52 5.60
C LEU A 167 2.62 10.42 6.99
N ASP A 168 2.17 9.23 7.38
CA ASP A 168 1.64 9.04 8.71
C ASP A 168 2.83 8.93 9.66
N LYS A 169 3.29 10.10 10.14
CA LYS A 169 4.16 10.22 11.31
C LYS A 169 3.56 9.47 12.51
N ASP A 170 2.24 9.20 12.50
CA ASP A 170 1.53 8.49 13.55
C ASP A 170 1.19 7.01 13.25
N MET A 171 1.53 6.46 12.07
CA MET A 171 1.26 5.03 11.79
C MET A 171 2.09 4.12 12.68
N LEU A 172 3.21 4.67 13.16
CA LEU A 172 4.18 4.09 14.08
C LEU A 172 4.05 4.68 15.49
N SER A 173 3.20 5.69 15.68
CA SER A 173 2.96 6.30 16.99
C SER A 173 2.18 5.32 17.86
N LEU A 174 2.78 4.98 19.00
CA LEU A 174 2.14 4.18 20.04
C LEU A 174 1.08 4.99 20.81
N THR A 175 0.96 6.29 20.53
CA THR A 175 0.02 7.20 21.15
C THR A 175 -1.20 7.44 20.25
N VAL A 176 -2.38 7.40 20.86
CA VAL A 176 -3.65 7.71 20.18
C VAL A 176 -3.62 9.18 19.71
N PRO A 177 -4.00 9.50 18.47
CA PRO A 177 -4.13 10.88 18.02
C PRO A 177 -5.13 11.61 18.91
N GLN A 178 -4.67 12.63 19.64
CA GLN A 178 -5.56 13.51 20.37
C GLN A 178 -6.24 14.40 19.32
N GLY A 179 -7.56 14.25 19.19
CA GLY A 179 -8.36 15.05 18.27
C GLY A 179 -8.35 16.51 18.70
N ASN A 180 -8.09 17.40 17.74
CA ASN A 180 -8.50 18.81 17.81
C ASN A 180 -9.90 18.95 17.22
#